data_AF-A0A954NKY2-F1
#
_entry.id   AF-A0A954NKY2-F1
#
_cell.length_a   1.000
_cell.length_b   1.000
_cell.length_c   1.000
_cell.angle_alpha   90.00
_cell.angle_beta   90.00
_cell.angle_gamma   90.00
#
_symmetry.space_group_name_H-M   'P 1'
#
loop_
_entity.id
_entity.type
_entity.pdbx_description
1 polymer ?
#
loop_
_entity_poly.entity_id
_entity_poly.type
_entity_poly.pdbx_seq_one_letter_code
_entity_poly.pdbx_strand_id
1 'polypeptide(L)'
;MPEWTRIGNLTLVPMTELIEQNTYSIQDCINNGYLALAGGANGDPVVVDRRDRRMYYVSHELLWSDDWTELNECLHSTPYVYDDFWLALVGDPEFPWDFDEALRRWPLETK
;
A
#
# COMPACT_ATOMS: atom_id res chain seq x y z
N MET A 1 -8.54 -17.64 12.63
CA MET A 1 -7.86 -16.63 11.79
C MET A 1 -8.63 -15.34 11.99
N PRO A 2 -7.97 -14.20 12.27
CA PRO A 2 -8.67 -12.93 12.36
C PRO A 2 -9.39 -12.64 11.03
N GLU A 3 -10.61 -12.11 11.11
CA GLU A 3 -11.44 -11.84 9.93
C GLU A 3 -11.03 -10.51 9.30
N TRP A 4 -10.60 -10.57 8.04
CA TRP A 4 -10.23 -9.39 7.27
C TRP A 4 -11.50 -8.64 6.87
N THR A 5 -11.58 -7.35 7.20
CA THR A 5 -12.75 -6.54 6.81
C THR A 5 -12.53 -5.97 5.41
N ARG A 6 -13.37 -6.35 4.45
CA ARG A 6 -13.27 -5.86 3.06
C ARG A 6 -13.88 -4.45 2.93
N ILE A 7 -13.16 -3.57 2.24
CA ILE A 7 -13.63 -2.25 1.81
C ILE A 7 -13.34 -2.13 0.31
N GLY A 8 -14.37 -2.12 -0.53
CA GLY A 8 -14.20 -2.14 -1.98
C GLY A 8 -13.36 -3.34 -2.44
N ASN A 9 -12.25 -3.06 -3.12
CA ASN A 9 -11.30 -4.07 -3.61
C ASN A 9 -10.16 -4.39 -2.64
N LEU A 10 -10.03 -3.67 -1.52
CA LEU A 10 -8.99 -3.90 -0.53
C LEU A 10 -9.55 -4.47 0.77
N THR A 11 -8.64 -4.89 1.63
CA THR A 11 -8.97 -5.40 2.97
C THR A 11 -8.26 -4.56 4.03
N LEU A 12 -9.01 -4.17 5.06
CA LEU A 12 -8.41 -3.70 6.30
C LEU A 12 -7.71 -4.88 6.97
N VAL A 13 -6.42 -4.69 7.19
CA VAL A 13 -5.56 -5.69 7.81
C VAL A 13 -5.93 -5.78 9.30
N PRO A 14 -6.13 -6.99 9.85
CA PRO A 14 -6.37 -7.15 11.27
C PRO A 14 -5.28 -6.50 12.13
N MET A 15 -5.65 -5.99 13.30
CA MET A 15 -4.69 -5.26 14.13
C MET A 15 -3.42 -6.06 14.47
N THR A 16 -3.56 -7.38 14.66
CA THR A 16 -2.42 -8.26 14.91
C THR A 16 -1.44 -8.31 13.74
N GLU A 17 -1.95 -8.34 12.51
CA GLU A 17 -1.13 -8.37 11.30
C GLU A 17 -0.55 -6.98 11.00
N LEU A 18 -1.29 -5.91 11.29
CA LEU A 18 -0.75 -4.55 11.20
C LEU A 18 0.41 -4.35 12.17
N ILE A 19 0.35 -4.90 13.39
CA ILE A 19 1.47 -4.89 14.32
C ILE A 19 2.66 -5.64 13.72
N GLU A 20 2.43 -6.84 13.19
CA GLU A 20 3.50 -7.64 12.58
C GLU A 20 4.16 -6.94 11.39
N GLN A 21 3.35 -6.46 10.44
CA GLN A 21 3.83 -5.73 9.26
C GLN A 21 4.64 -4.50 9.68
N ASN A 22 4.08 -3.64 10.54
CA ASN A 22 4.72 -2.39 10.95
C ASN A 22 5.87 -2.56 11.95
N THR A 23 6.10 -3.76 12.49
CA THR A 23 7.21 -4.03 13.43
C THR A 23 8.31 -4.87 12.81
N TYR A 24 7.99 -5.72 11.83
CA TYR A 24 8.93 -6.73 11.31
C TYR A 24 9.00 -6.78 9.79
N SER A 25 7.87 -6.72 9.08
CA SER A 25 7.85 -7.05 7.65
C SER A 25 8.19 -5.88 6.72
N ILE A 26 7.91 -4.64 7.13
CA ILE A 26 8.13 -3.44 6.30
C ILE A 26 9.01 -2.39 7.01
N GLN A 27 10.04 -2.83 7.72
CA GLN A 27 10.84 -1.95 8.57
C GLN A 27 11.50 -0.80 7.78
N ASP A 28 11.91 -1.02 6.53
CA ASP A 28 12.45 0.04 5.67
C ASP A 28 11.41 1.10 5.33
N CYS A 29 10.16 0.69 5.05
CA CYS A 29 9.03 1.62 4.89
C CYS A 29 8.83 2.46 6.16
N ILE A 30 8.82 1.82 7.34
CA ILE A 30 8.62 2.48 8.62
C ILE A 30 9.73 3.49 8.91
N ASN A 31 10.99 3.10 8.70
CA ASN A 31 12.15 3.95 8.89
C ASN A 31 12.13 5.19 7.97
N ASN A 32 11.46 5.08 6.82
CA ASN A 32 11.29 6.16 5.84
C ASN A 32 9.97 6.94 5.98
N GLY A 33 9.19 6.68 7.03
CA GLY A 33 8.00 7.46 7.36
C GLY A 33 6.68 6.92 6.80
N TYR A 34 6.66 5.69 6.28
CA TYR A 34 5.45 5.03 5.80
C TYR A 34 4.85 4.11 6.85
N LEU A 35 3.53 3.96 6.88
CA LEU A 35 2.81 3.09 7.82
C LEU A 35 1.81 2.21 7.06
N ALA A 36 1.86 0.89 7.22
CA ALA A 36 0.86 -0.01 6.66
C ALA A 36 -0.49 0.17 7.35
N LEU A 37 -1.56 0.21 6.54
CA LEU A 37 -2.94 0.40 7.00
C LEU A 37 -3.94 -0.56 6.33
N ALA A 38 -3.59 -1.11 5.17
CA ALA A 38 -4.43 -2.03 4.41
C ALA A 38 -3.59 -3.11 3.72
N GLY A 39 -4.28 -4.10 3.19
CA GLY A 39 -3.73 -5.21 2.42
C GLY A 39 -4.36 -5.22 1.03
N GLY A 40 -3.50 -5.26 0.02
CA GLY A 40 -3.83 -5.49 -1.38
C GLY A 40 -3.92 -6.98 -1.71
N ALA A 41 -3.57 -7.35 -2.94
CA ALA A 41 -3.58 -8.73 -3.37
C ALA A 41 -2.61 -9.53 -2.50
N ASN A 42 -2.98 -10.75 -2.12
CA ASN A 42 -2.14 -11.63 -1.29
C ASN A 42 -1.69 -11.05 0.07
N GLY A 43 -2.30 -9.95 0.54
CA GLY A 43 -1.91 -9.29 1.78
C GLY A 43 -0.81 -8.24 1.65
N ASP A 44 -0.48 -7.85 0.42
CA ASP A 44 0.56 -6.87 0.16
C ASP A 44 0.27 -5.54 0.83
N PRO A 45 1.24 -4.94 1.56
CA PRO A 45 0.97 -3.74 2.32
C PRO A 45 0.55 -2.57 1.44
N VAL A 46 -0.53 -1.91 1.83
CA VAL A 46 -0.88 -0.56 1.38
C VAL A 46 -0.52 0.39 2.53
N VAL A 47 0.35 1.35 2.23
CA VAL A 47 0.95 2.23 3.23
C VAL A 47 0.49 3.67 3.06
N VAL A 48 0.53 4.43 4.15
CA VAL A 48 0.38 5.89 4.13
C VAL A 48 1.74 6.54 4.40
N ASP A 49 2.08 7.59 3.66
CA ASP A 49 3.16 8.48 4.03
C ASP A 49 2.69 9.40 5.17
N ARG A 50 3.39 9.35 6.31
CA ARG A 50 3.02 10.13 7.50
C ARG A 50 3.23 11.64 7.35
N ARG A 51 3.97 12.08 6.33
CA ARG A 51 4.32 13.50 6.10
C ARG A 51 3.20 14.25 5.41
N ASP A 52 2.65 13.67 4.34
CA ASP A 52 1.63 14.32 3.49
C ASP A 52 0.30 13.55 3.46
N ARG A 53 0.22 12.43 4.18
CA ARG A 53 -0.93 11.51 4.25
C ARG A 53 -1.29 10.86 2.92
N ARG A 54 -0.40 10.86 1.92
CA ARG A 54 -0.64 10.18 0.64
C ARG A 54 -0.58 8.67 0.79
N MET A 55 -1.46 7.96 0.09
CA MET A 55 -1.49 6.50 0.09
C MET A 55 -0.61 5.91 -1.01
N TYR A 56 0.03 4.78 -0.74
CA TYR A 56 0.94 4.09 -1.65
C TYR A 56 0.69 2.58 -1.63
N TYR A 57 0.87 1.95 -2.79
CA TYR A 57 1.01 0.50 -2.88
C TYR A 57 2.49 0.12 -2.73
N VAL A 58 2.74 -0.97 -2.05
CA VAL A 58 4.07 -1.58 -1.93
C VAL A 58 4.15 -2.75 -2.91
N SER A 59 5.20 -2.81 -3.72
CA SER A 59 5.49 -3.97 -4.56
C SER A 59 6.04 -5.11 -3.71
N HIS A 60 5.33 -6.24 -3.67
CA HIS A 60 5.81 -7.44 -2.98
C HIS A 60 7.11 -7.97 -3.59
N GLU A 61 7.10 -8.12 -4.91
CA GLU A 61 8.23 -8.70 -5.65
C GLU A 61 9.50 -7.87 -5.48
N LEU A 62 9.39 -6.54 -5.46
CA LEU A 62 10.56 -5.68 -5.25
C LEU A 62 10.96 -5.65 -3.78
N LEU A 63 10.02 -5.39 -2.86
CA LEU A 63 10.39 -5.19 -1.45
C LEU A 63 11.04 -6.45 -0.84
N TRP A 64 10.52 -7.65 -1.14
CA TRP A 64 11.03 -8.90 -0.58
C TRP A 64 12.12 -9.59 -1.41
N SER A 65 12.39 -9.14 -2.64
CA SER A 65 13.56 -9.63 -3.39
C SER A 65 14.86 -8.98 -2.96
N ASP A 66 14.79 -7.86 -2.21
CA ASP A 66 15.92 -7.00 -1.87
C ASP A 66 16.73 -6.52 -3.10
N ASP A 67 16.12 -6.57 -4.30
CA ASP A 67 16.72 -6.16 -5.59
C ASP A 67 16.27 -4.73 -5.98
N TRP A 68 16.47 -3.79 -5.06
CA TRP A 68 16.18 -2.36 -5.24
C TRP A 68 17.32 -1.52 -4.67
N THR A 69 17.55 -0.34 -5.25
CA THR A 69 18.59 0.58 -4.76
C THR A 69 18.01 1.64 -3.84
N GLU A 70 16.81 2.11 -4.15
CA GLU A 70 16.06 3.08 -3.38
C GLU A 70 14.64 2.56 -3.07
N LEU A 71 14.14 2.84 -1.86
CA LEU A 71 12.82 2.37 -1.42
C LEU A 71 11.67 2.87 -2.33
N ASN A 72 11.86 4.01 -3.01
CA ASN A 72 10.89 4.54 -3.96
C ASN A 72 10.62 3.61 -5.15
N GLU A 73 11.53 2.69 -5.47
CA GLU A 73 11.33 1.67 -6.51
C GLU A 73 10.25 0.66 -6.08
N CYS A 74 10.16 0.39 -4.77
CA CYS A 74 9.18 -0.52 -4.19
C CYS A 74 7.82 0.15 -3.92
N LEU A 75 7.70 1.46 -4.10
CA LEU A 75 6.53 2.25 -3.71
C LEU A 75 5.88 2.92 -4.91
N HIS A 76 4.55 2.80 -5.01
CA HIS A 76 3.79 3.49 -6.04
C HIS A 76 2.72 4.39 -5.42
N SER A 77 2.83 5.70 -5.67
CA SER A 77 1.93 6.70 -5.11
C SER A 77 0.57 6.66 -5.77
N THR A 78 -0.48 6.77 -4.96
CA THR A 78 -1.83 7.06 -5.46
C THR A 78 -2.06 8.58 -5.55
N PRO A 79 -3.05 9.05 -6.35
CA PRO A 79 -3.41 10.46 -6.35
C PRO A 79 -4.11 10.88 -5.04
N TYR A 80 -4.52 9.93 -4.20
CA TYR A 80 -5.35 10.17 -3.02
C TYR A 80 -4.54 10.31 -1.74
N VAL A 81 -4.99 11.22 -0.89
CA VAL A 81 -4.64 11.24 0.53
C VAL A 81 -5.55 10.28 1.31
N TYR A 82 -5.16 9.95 2.54
CA TYR A 82 -5.80 8.91 3.36
C TYR A 82 -7.34 8.98 3.38
N ASP A 83 -7.94 10.14 3.64
CA ASP A 83 -9.41 10.25 3.74
C ASP A 83 -10.09 10.01 2.38
N ASP A 84 -9.54 10.60 1.31
CA ASP A 84 -10.08 10.49 -0.05
C ASP A 84 -9.90 9.09 -0.65
N PHE A 85 -8.83 8.39 -0.25
CA PHE A 85 -8.52 7.06 -0.74
C PHE A 85 -9.64 6.07 -0.42
N TRP A 86 -10.16 6.08 0.81
CA TRP A 86 -11.24 5.16 1.21
C TRP A 86 -12.55 5.47 0.49
N LEU A 87 -12.84 6.75 0.24
CA LEU A 87 -14.02 7.16 -0.52
C LEU A 87 -13.92 6.70 -1.98
N ALA A 88 -12.75 6.90 -2.60
CA ALA A 88 -12.50 6.47 -3.97
C ALA A 88 -12.55 4.94 -4.09
N LEU A 89 -11.95 4.22 -3.14
CA LEU A 89 -11.95 2.75 -3.08
C LEU A 89 -13.36 2.15 -3.03
N VAL A 90 -14.28 2.77 -2.30
CA VAL A 90 -15.68 2.31 -2.23
C VAL A 90 -16.48 2.74 -3.46
N GLY A 91 -16.12 3.88 -4.06
CA GLY A 91 -16.83 4.46 -5.20
C GLY A 91 -16.42 3.93 -6.58
N ASP A 92 -15.25 3.32 -6.70
CA ASP A 92 -14.70 2.82 -7.97
C ASP A 92 -14.60 1.27 -7.94
N PRO A 93 -15.43 0.54 -8.70
CA PRO A 93 -15.35 -0.93 -8.76
C PRO A 93 -14.07 -1.43 -9.43
N GLU A 94 -13.38 -0.58 -10.20
CA GLU A 94 -12.10 -0.88 -10.85
C GLU A 94 -10.92 -0.28 -10.06
N PHE A 95 -11.12 0.07 -8.79
CA PHE A 95 -10.04 0.59 -7.97
C PHE A 95 -8.92 -0.45 -7.84
N PRO A 96 -7.64 -0.05 -7.99
CA PRO A 96 -6.52 -0.99 -7.98
C PRO A 96 -6.49 -1.89 -6.75
N TRP A 97 -6.25 -3.18 -6.97
CA TRP A 97 -6.04 -4.14 -5.91
C TRP A 97 -4.57 -4.17 -5.47
N ASP A 98 -3.62 -4.07 -6.41
CA ASP A 98 -2.20 -4.24 -6.14
C ASP A 98 -1.32 -3.14 -6.77
N PHE A 99 -0.01 -3.28 -6.58
CA PHE A 99 1.00 -2.38 -7.11
C PHE A 99 0.95 -2.30 -8.65
N ASP A 100 0.79 -3.42 -9.35
CA ASP A 100 0.82 -3.48 -10.81
C ASP A 100 -0.43 -2.84 -11.44
N GLU A 101 -1.59 -3.04 -10.83
CA GLU A 101 -2.82 -2.33 -11.19
C GLU A 101 -2.71 -0.84 -10.93
N ALA A 102 -2.14 -0.44 -9.79
CA ALA A 102 -1.93 0.96 -9.46
C ALA A 102 -0.98 1.61 -10.48
N LEU A 103 0.11 0.93 -10.85
CA LEU A 103 1.07 1.38 -11.85
C LEU A 103 0.43 1.53 -13.24
N ARG A 104 -0.45 0.60 -13.64
CA ARG A 104 -1.21 0.69 -14.90
C ARG A 104 -2.22 1.85 -14.88
N ARG A 105 -2.84 2.11 -13.72
CA ARG A 105 -3.85 3.15 -13.55
C ARG A 105 -3.24 4.56 -13.49
N TRP A 106 -2.12 4.70 -12.79
CA TRP A 106 -1.42 5.96 -12.54
C TRP A 106 0.06 5.85 -12.90
N PRO A 107 0.39 5.69 -14.19
CA PRO A 107 1.78 5.51 -14.61
C PRO A 107 2.64 6.68 -14.15
N LEU A 108 3.87 6.37 -13.71
CA LEU A 108 4.86 7.38 -13.38
C LEU A 108 5.08 8.26 -14.62
N GLU A 109 4.95 9.58 -14.47
CA GLU A 109 5.27 10.50 -15.56
C GLU A 109 6.72 10.27 -15.98
N THR A 110 6.93 9.86 -17.23
CA THR A 110 8.25 9.78 -17.83
C THR A 110 8.72 11.21 -18.05
N LYS A 111 9.66 11.67 -17.23
CA LYS A 111 10.36 12.93 -17.45
C LYS A 111 11.25 12.87 -18.68
#